data_AF-A0AAU8AH06-F1
#
_entry.id   AF-A0AAU8AH06-F1
#
_cell.length_a   1.000
_cell.length_b   1.000
_cell.length_c   1.000
_cell.angle_alpha   90.00
_cell.angle_beta   90.00
_cell.angle_gamma   90.00
#
_symmetry.space_group_name_H-M   'P 1'
#
loop_
_entity.id
_entity.type
_entity.pdbx_description
1 polymer ?
#
loop_
_entity_poly.entity_id
_entity_poly.type
_entity_poly.pdbx_seq_one_letter_code
_entity_poly.pdbx_strand_id
1 'polypeptide(L)'
;MRVYRPDLVHRRIPFLVAASGLTFVAAVLAGWLFGSEVLVRGAPGRAAMVPSTAISLGLLFCGLLLHLRRDSPRGAVQFCAGLAAAVALTNSVFIRLDAAGLDALVASRAPGDSMATGTIAGVLTGALGLVALGSTRLVRLEVPVLAALAGLSGIISVLFVHNFHVGAPLALSFAEAMSIYTALCLLGLFSALLLVALAPGTSLYPPDGRAPN
;
A
#
# COMPACT_ATOMS: atom_id res chain seq x y z
N MET A 1 -38.02 11.82 5.24
CA MET A 1 -37.02 11.15 6.11
C MET A 1 -35.92 10.53 5.24
N ARG A 2 -34.68 11.03 5.31
CA ARG A 2 -33.53 10.39 4.64
C ARG A 2 -33.13 9.17 5.47
N VAL A 3 -33.41 7.98 4.96
CA VAL A 3 -32.92 6.73 5.54
C VAL A 3 -31.39 6.77 5.50
N TYR A 4 -30.75 6.84 6.67
CA TYR A 4 -29.30 6.73 6.81
C TYR A 4 -28.89 5.35 6.28
N ARG A 5 -28.15 5.31 5.16
CA ARG A 5 -27.56 4.08 4.61
C ARG A 5 -26.12 3.98 5.12
N PRO A 6 -25.85 3.22 6.20
CA PRO A 6 -24.50 3.04 6.73
C PRO A 6 -23.51 2.53 5.66
N ASP A 7 -24.01 1.81 4.65
CA ASP A 7 -23.27 1.29 3.50
C ASP A 7 -22.50 2.37 2.72
N LEU A 8 -22.98 3.62 2.74
CA LEU A 8 -22.34 4.72 2.00
C LEU A 8 -21.10 5.26 2.72
N VAL A 9 -21.08 5.28 4.06
CA VAL A 9 -19.94 5.80 4.83
C VAL A 9 -18.75 4.83 4.74
N HIS A 10 -19.03 3.52 4.84
CA HIS A 10 -18.03 2.45 4.72
C HIS A 10 -17.33 2.40 3.35
N ARG A 11 -17.95 2.92 2.29
CA ARG A 11 -17.30 3.04 0.97
C ARG A 11 -16.63 4.39 0.73
N ARG A 12 -17.20 5.48 1.24
CA ARG A 12 -16.69 6.85 0.99
C ARG A 12 -15.34 7.10 1.63
N ILE A 13 -15.15 6.71 2.89
CA ILE A 13 -13.88 6.98 3.59
C ILE A 13 -12.72 6.21 2.92
N PRO A 14 -12.81 4.89 2.67
CA PRO A 14 -11.75 4.18 1.97
C PRO A 14 -11.51 4.70 0.55
N PHE A 15 -12.57 5.14 -0.13
CA PHE A 15 -12.43 5.75 -1.46
C PHE A 15 -11.62 7.03 -1.40
N LEU A 16 -11.93 7.95 -0.47
CA LEU A 16 -11.20 9.21 -0.31
C LEU A 16 -9.74 8.96 0.07
N VAL A 17 -9.49 8.03 0.99
CA VAL A 17 -8.12 7.66 1.37
C VAL A 17 -7.35 7.09 0.18
N ALA A 18 -7.96 6.17 -0.58
CA ALA A 18 -7.32 5.55 -1.73
C ALA A 18 -7.08 6.54 -2.88
N ALA A 19 -8.04 7.41 -3.17
CA ALA A 19 -7.91 8.46 -4.18
C ALA A 19 -6.83 9.48 -3.80
N SER A 20 -6.77 9.87 -2.51
CA SER A 20 -5.74 10.78 -2.00
C SER A 20 -4.36 10.13 -2.06
N GLY A 21 -4.25 8.87 -1.65
CA GLY A 21 -3.01 8.09 -1.74
C GLY A 21 -2.51 7.94 -3.20
N LEU A 22 -3.41 7.65 -4.14
CA LEU A 22 -3.08 7.58 -5.56
C LEU A 22 -2.60 8.93 -6.12
N THR A 23 -3.28 10.02 -5.76
CA THR A 23 -2.89 11.38 -6.18
C THR A 23 -1.54 11.77 -5.60
N PHE A 24 -1.29 11.44 -4.34
CA PHE A 24 -0.01 11.67 -3.67
C PHE A 24 1.13 10.89 -4.34
N VAL A 25 0.92 9.61 -4.63
CA VAL A 25 1.89 8.78 -5.38
C VAL A 25 2.17 9.36 -6.78
N ALA A 26 1.15 9.84 -7.48
CA ALA A 26 1.33 10.49 -8.78
C ALA A 26 2.18 11.77 -8.67
N ALA A 27 2.00 12.55 -7.59
CA ALA A 27 2.83 13.73 -7.31
C ALA A 27 4.30 13.35 -7.03
N VAL A 28 4.56 12.25 -6.31
CA VAL A 28 5.92 11.73 -6.09
C VAL A 28 6.57 11.32 -7.42
N LEU A 29 5.84 10.62 -8.29
CA LEU A 29 6.33 10.25 -9.63
C LEU A 29 6.63 11.48 -10.49
N ALA A 30 5.77 12.50 -10.45
CA ALA A 30 6.04 13.78 -11.09
C ALA A 30 7.29 14.45 -10.49
N GLY A 31 7.51 14.33 -9.17
CA GLY A 31 8.71 14.78 -8.49
C GLY A 31 9.98 14.18 -9.10
N TRP A 32 10.01 12.88 -9.35
CA TRP A 32 11.13 12.24 -10.05
C TRP A 32 11.27 12.70 -11.49
N LEU A 33 10.17 12.87 -12.22
CA LEU A 33 10.19 13.31 -13.62
C LEU A 33 10.75 14.73 -13.79
N PHE A 34 10.43 15.63 -12.85
CA PHE A 34 10.84 17.04 -12.89
C PHE A 34 12.08 17.34 -12.01
N GLY A 35 12.66 16.34 -11.34
CA GLY A 35 13.81 16.53 -10.45
C GLY A 35 13.50 17.34 -9.17
N SER A 36 12.27 17.27 -8.66
CA SER A 36 11.84 17.98 -7.46
C SER A 36 12.07 17.17 -6.18
N GLU A 37 13.15 17.48 -5.47
CA GLU A 37 13.53 16.85 -4.20
C GLU A 37 12.43 16.97 -3.12
N VAL A 38 11.71 18.08 -3.09
CA VAL A 38 10.62 18.30 -2.12
C VAL A 38 9.50 17.29 -2.33
N LEU A 39 9.16 16.96 -3.58
CA LEU A 39 8.09 16.01 -3.87
C LEU A 39 8.49 14.56 -3.58
N VAL A 40 9.79 14.23 -3.58
CA VAL A 40 10.27 12.85 -3.36
C VAL A 40 10.75 12.58 -1.94
N ARG A 41 11.22 13.61 -1.19
CA ARG A 41 11.76 13.48 0.19
C ARG A 41 11.04 14.35 1.23
N GLY A 42 10.41 15.44 0.80
CA GLY A 42 9.82 16.46 1.67
C GLY A 42 10.81 17.43 2.31
N ALA A 43 11.98 16.94 2.74
CA ALA A 43 13.03 17.78 3.32
C ALA A 43 14.44 17.21 3.02
N PRO A 44 15.48 18.06 3.02
CA PRO A 44 16.86 17.62 2.91
C PRO A 44 17.24 16.59 3.99
N GLY A 45 18.11 15.63 3.66
CA GLY A 45 18.62 14.63 4.60
C GLY A 45 17.66 13.48 4.95
N ARG A 46 16.57 13.32 4.19
CA ARG A 46 15.61 12.20 4.33
C ARG A 46 15.67 11.25 3.14
N ALA A 47 15.30 9.99 3.37
CA ALA A 47 15.18 9.00 2.30
C ALA A 47 14.07 9.39 1.31
N ALA A 48 14.34 9.23 0.01
CA ALA A 48 13.35 9.48 -1.03
C ALA A 48 12.38 8.29 -1.17
N MET A 49 11.12 8.58 -1.49
CA MET A 49 10.21 7.54 -1.96
C MET A 49 10.58 7.19 -3.41
N VAL A 50 11.32 6.10 -3.59
CA VAL A 50 11.82 5.67 -4.90
C VAL A 50 10.67 5.31 -5.88
N PRO A 51 10.88 5.44 -7.20
CA PRO A 51 9.84 5.21 -8.21
C PRO A 51 9.16 3.84 -8.11
N SER A 52 9.91 2.77 -7.89
CA SER A 52 9.37 1.42 -7.70
C SER A 52 8.36 1.35 -6.54
N THR A 53 8.64 2.07 -5.45
CA THR A 53 7.76 2.16 -4.27
C THR A 53 6.49 2.93 -4.60
N ALA A 54 6.64 4.04 -5.32
CA ALA A 54 5.49 4.81 -5.81
C ALA A 54 4.62 3.96 -6.75
N ILE A 55 5.20 3.26 -7.72
CA ILE A 55 4.46 2.38 -8.65
C ILE A 55 3.73 1.28 -7.88
N SER A 56 4.40 0.55 -6.98
CA SER A 56 3.77 -0.50 -6.18
C SER A 56 2.60 0.02 -5.35
N LEU A 57 2.76 1.14 -4.64
CA LEU A 57 1.70 1.73 -3.83
C LEU A 57 0.55 2.27 -4.71
N GLY A 58 0.86 2.89 -5.84
CA GLY A 58 -0.13 3.36 -6.81
C GLY A 58 -0.99 2.22 -7.35
N LEU A 59 -0.37 1.08 -7.66
CA LEU A 59 -1.08 -0.14 -8.08
C LEU A 59 -2.00 -0.66 -6.95
N LEU A 60 -1.55 -0.68 -5.70
CA LEU A 60 -2.39 -1.11 -4.57
C LEU A 60 -3.58 -0.16 -4.34
N PHE A 61 -3.36 1.16 -4.39
CA PHE A 61 -4.46 2.13 -4.29
C PHE A 61 -5.43 2.03 -5.47
N CYS A 62 -4.92 1.82 -6.69
CA CYS A 62 -5.74 1.59 -7.88
C CYS A 62 -6.61 0.35 -7.73
N GLY A 63 -6.03 -0.77 -7.31
CA GLY A 63 -6.79 -2.01 -7.07
C GLY A 63 -7.83 -1.85 -5.96
N LEU A 64 -7.53 -1.06 -4.91
CA LEU A 64 -8.51 -0.73 -3.87
C LEU A 64 -9.67 0.11 -4.41
N LEU A 65 -9.39 1.13 -5.23
CA LEU A 65 -10.44 1.92 -5.91
C LEU A 65 -11.29 1.06 -6.86
N LEU A 66 -10.68 0.14 -7.59
CA LEU A 66 -11.39 -0.81 -8.45
C LEU A 66 -12.32 -1.71 -7.63
N HIS A 67 -11.88 -2.18 -6.47
CA HIS A 67 -12.70 -2.98 -5.56
C HIS A 67 -13.91 -2.21 -5.02
N LEU A 68 -13.76 -0.91 -4.78
CA LEU A 68 -14.83 -0.05 -4.27
C LEU A 68 -15.92 0.29 -5.30
N ARG A 69 -15.73 -0.07 -6.58
CA ARG A 69 -16.76 0.10 -7.62
C ARG A 69 -17.98 -0.78 -7.34
N ARG A 70 -19.11 -0.47 -7.99
CA ARG A 70 -20.34 -1.28 -7.87
C ARG A 70 -20.14 -2.68 -8.47
N ASP A 71 -19.58 -2.71 -9.68
CA ASP A 71 -19.26 -3.94 -10.42
C ASP A 71 -17.76 -4.24 -10.28
N SER A 72 -17.31 -4.55 -9.06
CA SER A 72 -15.90 -4.76 -8.73
C SER A 72 -15.24 -5.80 -9.66
N PRO A 73 -14.31 -5.41 -10.55
CA PRO A 73 -13.66 -6.33 -11.47
C PRO A 73 -12.56 -7.12 -10.74
N ARG A 74 -12.91 -8.24 -10.10
CA ARG A 74 -12.01 -9.04 -9.24
C ARG A 74 -10.65 -9.37 -9.89
N GLY A 75 -10.65 -9.73 -11.18
CA GLY A 75 -9.42 -10.02 -11.91
C GLY A 75 -8.49 -8.82 -12.04
N ALA A 76 -9.03 -7.61 -12.26
CA ALA A 76 -8.22 -6.39 -12.32
C ALA A 76 -7.66 -6.00 -10.94
N VAL A 77 -8.45 -6.18 -9.87
CA VAL A 77 -7.98 -5.97 -8.48
C VAL A 77 -6.81 -6.91 -8.16
N GLN A 78 -6.94 -8.19 -8.48
CA GLN A 78 -5.89 -9.19 -8.28
C GLN A 78 -4.67 -8.93 -9.16
N PHE A 79 -4.86 -8.48 -10.40
CA PHE A 79 -3.78 -8.09 -11.29
C PHE A 79 -2.98 -6.91 -10.73
N CYS A 80 -3.66 -5.85 -10.25
CA CYS A 80 -3.00 -4.72 -9.60
C CYS A 80 -2.17 -5.18 -8.38
N ALA A 81 -2.74 -6.03 -7.53
CA ALA A 81 -2.05 -6.56 -6.36
C ALA A 81 -0.83 -7.42 -6.73
N GLY A 82 -1.00 -8.34 -7.68
CA GLY A 82 0.07 -9.21 -8.19
C GLY A 82 1.20 -8.40 -8.84
N LEU A 83 0.86 -7.39 -9.64
CA LEU A 83 1.86 -6.53 -10.27
C LEU A 83 2.60 -5.68 -9.24
N ALA A 84 1.91 -5.15 -8.22
CA ALA A 84 2.55 -4.40 -7.14
C ALA A 84 3.57 -5.27 -6.38
N ALA A 85 3.20 -6.51 -6.07
CA ALA A 85 4.07 -7.50 -5.43
C ALA A 85 5.26 -7.87 -6.33
N ALA A 86 5.02 -8.08 -7.62
CA ALA A 86 6.07 -8.36 -8.59
C ALA A 86 7.08 -7.21 -8.65
N VAL A 87 6.63 -5.95 -8.78
CA VAL A 87 7.53 -4.78 -8.80
C VAL A 87 8.40 -4.71 -7.53
N ALA A 88 7.81 -4.93 -6.34
CA ALA A 88 8.54 -4.90 -5.08
C ALA A 88 9.58 -6.04 -4.97
N LEU A 89 9.20 -7.27 -5.36
CA LEU A 89 10.09 -8.43 -5.35
C LEU A 89 11.22 -8.29 -6.38
N THR A 90 10.90 -7.84 -7.59
CA THR A 90 11.89 -7.55 -8.61
C THR A 90 12.92 -6.55 -8.08
N ASN A 91 12.48 -5.45 -7.45
CA ASN A 91 13.42 -4.49 -6.88
C ASN A 91 14.32 -5.12 -5.81
N SER A 92 13.78 -6.02 -4.98
CA SER A 92 14.56 -6.74 -3.96
C SER A 92 15.64 -7.66 -4.53
N VAL A 93 15.38 -8.28 -5.69
CA VAL A 93 16.31 -9.20 -6.36
C VAL A 93 17.41 -8.42 -7.08
N PHE A 94 17.05 -7.37 -7.81
CA PHE A 94 18.02 -6.57 -8.57
C PHE A 94 19.02 -5.86 -7.65
N ILE A 95 18.57 -5.33 -6.50
CA ILE A 95 19.46 -4.71 -5.51
C ILE A 95 20.53 -5.70 -5.00
N ARG A 96 20.20 -7.00 -4.86
CA ARG A 96 21.14 -8.02 -4.39
C ARG A 96 22.18 -8.45 -5.43
N LEU A 97 21.92 -8.19 -6.70
CA LEU A 97 22.79 -8.57 -7.82
C LEU A 97 23.74 -7.44 -8.23
N ASP A 98 23.84 -6.37 -7.42
CA ASP A 98 24.52 -5.12 -7.76
C ASP A 98 24.03 -4.51 -9.09
N ALA A 99 22.82 -4.93 -9.49
CA ALA A 99 22.19 -4.52 -10.72
C ALA A 99 21.27 -3.34 -10.42
N ALA A 100 21.43 -2.33 -11.26
CA ALA A 100 20.62 -1.14 -11.26
C ALA A 100 19.16 -1.53 -11.60
N GLY A 101 18.31 -1.76 -10.59
CA GLY A 101 16.89 -2.14 -10.77
C GLY A 101 16.04 -1.08 -11.47
N LEU A 102 14.70 -1.14 -11.41
CA LEU A 102 13.83 -0.13 -12.02
C LEU A 102 14.17 1.31 -11.57
N ASP A 103 14.62 1.45 -10.33
CA ASP A 103 15.01 2.73 -9.73
C ASP A 103 16.32 3.30 -10.29
N ALA A 104 17.09 2.54 -11.06
CA ALA A 104 18.32 3.02 -11.67
C ALA A 104 18.14 3.73 -13.01
N LEU A 105 16.95 3.61 -13.60
CA LEU A 105 16.60 4.38 -14.79
C LEU A 105 16.45 5.88 -14.49
N VAL A 106 16.50 6.27 -13.21
CA VAL A 106 16.42 7.66 -12.77
C VAL A 106 17.80 8.18 -12.43
N ALA A 107 18.36 8.98 -13.34
CA ALA A 107 19.73 9.51 -13.26
C ALA A 107 20.00 10.43 -12.06
N SER A 108 18.96 10.96 -11.40
CA SER A 108 19.06 11.88 -10.26
C SER A 108 19.01 11.20 -8.89
N ARG A 109 19.07 9.87 -8.83
CA ARG A 109 18.98 9.11 -7.58
C ARG A 109 20.23 9.31 -6.71
N ALA A 110 20.04 9.60 -5.42
CA ALA A 110 21.15 9.69 -4.49
C ALA A 110 21.66 8.28 -4.11
N PRO A 111 22.97 8.11 -3.84
CA PRO A 111 23.49 6.85 -3.30
C PRO A 111 22.75 6.45 -2.03
N GLY A 112 22.25 5.20 -1.97
CA GLY A 112 21.53 4.66 -0.82
C GLY A 112 20.01 4.74 -0.87
N ASP A 113 19.42 5.59 -1.72
CA ASP A 113 17.96 5.54 -1.93
C ASP A 113 17.59 4.19 -2.49
N SER A 114 16.71 3.41 -1.87
CA SER A 114 16.25 2.13 -2.41
C SER A 114 14.93 1.74 -1.73
N MET A 115 14.22 0.75 -2.27
CA MET A 115 13.04 0.25 -1.57
C MET A 115 13.49 -0.53 -0.33
N ALA A 116 13.19 0.01 0.85
CA ALA A 116 13.51 -0.65 2.12
C ALA A 116 12.85 -2.03 2.24
N THR A 117 13.49 -2.97 2.96
CA THR A 117 12.95 -4.32 3.19
C THR A 117 11.59 -4.30 3.88
N GLY A 118 11.39 -3.41 4.85
CA GLY A 118 10.11 -3.20 5.51
C GLY A 118 9.03 -2.68 4.55
N THR A 119 9.41 -1.87 3.55
CA THR A 119 8.48 -1.43 2.51
C THR A 119 8.06 -2.60 1.62
N ILE A 120 9.00 -3.46 1.22
CA ILE A 120 8.69 -4.68 0.45
C ILE A 120 7.70 -5.55 1.23
N ALA A 121 7.98 -5.82 2.51
CA ALA A 121 7.08 -6.58 3.37
C ALA A 121 5.68 -5.93 3.44
N GLY A 122 5.61 -4.62 3.65
CA GLY A 122 4.35 -3.86 3.65
C GLY A 122 3.59 -3.96 2.33
N VAL A 123 4.26 -3.83 1.19
CA VAL A 123 3.64 -4.00 -0.14
C VAL A 123 3.10 -5.42 -0.32
N LEU A 124 3.86 -6.44 0.07
CA LEU A 124 3.42 -7.83 -0.01
C LEU A 124 2.20 -8.11 0.88
N THR A 125 2.19 -7.59 2.11
CA THR A 125 1.03 -7.69 3.01
C THR A 125 -0.19 -6.97 2.44
N GLY A 126 -0.01 -5.76 1.89
CA GLY A 126 -1.09 -5.02 1.23
C GLY A 126 -1.63 -5.75 -0.01
N ALA A 127 -0.75 -6.32 -0.83
CA ALA A 127 -1.12 -7.14 -1.98
C ALA A 127 -1.91 -8.38 -1.57
N LEU A 128 -1.47 -9.10 -0.52
CA LEU A 128 -2.18 -10.25 0.03
C LEU A 128 -3.60 -9.87 0.48
N GLY A 129 -3.73 -8.78 1.23
CA GLY A 129 -5.04 -8.29 1.68
C GLY A 129 -5.97 -7.94 0.50
N LEU A 130 -5.42 -7.32 -0.54
CA LEU A 130 -6.18 -6.92 -1.73
C LEU A 130 -6.58 -8.11 -2.61
N VAL A 131 -5.69 -9.10 -2.79
CA VAL A 131 -6.03 -10.38 -3.44
C VAL A 131 -7.12 -11.11 -2.66
N ALA A 132 -7.03 -11.10 -1.32
CA ALA A 132 -8.00 -11.74 -0.46
C ALA A 132 -9.39 -11.09 -0.58
N LEU A 133 -9.50 -9.77 -0.71
CA LEU A 133 -10.77 -9.09 -1.01
C LEU A 133 -11.41 -9.54 -2.33
N GLY A 134 -10.61 -9.98 -3.31
CA GLY A 134 -11.09 -10.55 -4.57
C GLY A 134 -11.53 -12.01 -4.48
N SER A 135 -11.32 -12.70 -3.35
CA SER A 135 -11.52 -14.14 -3.19
C SER A 135 -12.48 -14.47 -2.04
N THR A 136 -13.63 -15.06 -2.37
CA THR A 136 -14.65 -15.45 -1.37
C THR A 136 -14.11 -16.41 -0.31
N ARG A 137 -13.21 -17.33 -0.70
CA ARG A 137 -12.56 -18.28 0.22
C ARG A 137 -11.64 -17.57 1.22
N LEU A 138 -10.88 -16.57 0.78
CA LEU A 138 -9.94 -15.85 1.65
C LEU A 138 -10.65 -14.84 2.55
N VAL A 139 -11.73 -14.21 2.06
CA VAL A 139 -12.64 -13.40 2.91
C VAL A 139 -13.21 -14.26 4.05
N ARG A 140 -13.59 -15.52 3.76
CA ARG A 140 -14.05 -16.48 4.78
C ARG A 140 -13.06 -16.81 5.87
N LEU A 141 -11.77 -16.67 5.58
CA LEU A 141 -10.68 -16.90 6.52
C LEU A 141 -10.20 -15.60 7.18
N GLU A 142 -10.96 -14.50 7.03
CA GLU A 142 -10.62 -13.19 7.58
C GLU A 142 -9.26 -12.64 7.13
N VAL A 143 -8.69 -13.18 6.05
CA VAL A 143 -7.35 -12.82 5.54
C VAL A 143 -7.23 -11.32 5.26
N PRO A 144 -8.23 -10.61 4.67
CA PRO A 144 -8.13 -9.17 4.48
C PRO A 144 -8.01 -8.40 5.80
N VAL A 145 -8.73 -8.83 6.84
CA VAL A 145 -8.70 -8.19 8.18
C VAL A 145 -7.33 -8.43 8.82
N LEU A 146 -6.86 -9.68 8.82
CA LEU A 146 -5.55 -10.05 9.39
C LEU A 146 -4.40 -9.32 8.68
N ALA A 147 -4.42 -9.27 7.34
CA ALA A 147 -3.42 -8.54 6.57
C ALA A 147 -3.44 -7.03 6.88
N ALA A 148 -4.64 -6.44 6.99
CA ALA A 148 -4.77 -5.02 7.32
C ALA A 148 -4.28 -4.72 8.74
N LEU A 149 -4.64 -5.53 9.73
CA LEU A 149 -4.19 -5.36 11.11
C LEU A 149 -2.68 -5.56 11.27
N ALA A 150 -2.11 -6.59 10.62
CA ALA A 150 -0.67 -6.85 10.63
C ALA A 150 0.12 -5.70 9.97
N GLY A 151 -0.38 -5.20 8.83
CA GLY A 151 0.22 -4.04 8.18
C GLY A 151 0.11 -2.76 9.01
N LEU A 152 -1.05 -2.53 9.63
CA LEU A 152 -1.31 -1.34 10.44
C LEU A 152 -0.47 -1.33 11.73
N SER A 153 -0.38 -2.47 12.42
CA SER A 153 0.47 -2.58 13.63
C SER A 153 1.95 -2.41 13.28
N GLY A 154 2.40 -3.01 12.17
CA GLY A 154 3.76 -2.86 11.67
C GLY A 154 4.11 -1.40 11.34
N ILE A 155 3.25 -0.72 10.57
CA ILE A 155 3.53 0.66 10.15
C ILE A 155 3.42 1.67 11.29
N ILE A 156 2.49 1.47 12.23
CA ILE A 156 2.42 2.28 13.46
C ILE A 156 3.71 2.10 14.25
N SER A 157 4.18 0.86 14.43
CA SER A 157 5.44 0.59 15.14
C SER A 157 6.62 1.32 14.49
N VAL A 158 6.71 1.30 13.15
CA VAL A 158 7.74 2.06 12.42
C VAL A 158 7.61 3.56 12.66
N LEU A 159 6.41 4.14 12.57
CA LEU A 159 6.20 5.58 12.77
C LEU A 159 6.58 6.07 14.17
N PHE A 160 6.43 5.23 15.21
CA PHE A 160 6.78 5.59 16.59
C PHE A 160 8.26 5.41 16.92
N VAL A 161 8.93 4.44 16.28
CA VAL A 161 10.30 4.04 16.65
C VAL A 161 11.36 4.58 15.67
N HIS A 162 11.04 4.64 14.38
CA HIS A 162 12.00 4.93 13.33
C HIS A 162 12.21 6.44 13.14
N ASN A 163 13.47 6.87 13.09
CA ASN A 163 13.82 8.22 12.67
C ASN A 163 14.12 8.25 11.18
N PHE A 164 13.30 8.96 10.41
CA PHE A 164 13.38 9.07 8.94
C PHE A 164 14.54 9.96 8.42
N HIS A 165 15.43 10.44 9.29
CA HIS A 165 16.67 11.10 8.87
C HIS A 165 17.75 10.05 8.58
N VAL A 166 18.43 10.24 7.46
CA VAL A 166 19.53 9.37 7.05
C VAL A 166 20.66 9.44 8.08
N GLY A 167 21.15 8.28 8.53
CA GLY A 167 22.23 8.19 9.52
C GLY A 167 21.82 8.43 10.98
N ALA A 168 20.52 8.48 11.28
CA ALA A 168 20.06 8.63 12.65
C ALA A 168 20.35 7.37 13.51
N PRO A 169 20.73 7.52 14.79
CA PRO A 169 21.07 6.39 15.66
C PRO A 169 19.91 5.43 15.97
N LEU A 170 18.67 5.85 15.72
CA LEU A 170 17.45 5.04 15.87
C LEU A 170 16.90 4.55 14.52
N ALA A 171 17.73 4.47 13.48
CA ALA A 171 17.34 3.89 12.20
C ALA A 171 17.22 2.36 12.33
N LEU A 172 15.98 1.85 12.36
CA LEU A 172 15.71 0.43 12.20
C LEU A 172 16.30 -0.08 10.87
N SER A 173 17.17 -1.09 10.91
CA SER A 173 17.89 -1.61 9.75
C SER A 173 16.97 -2.05 8.59
N PHE A 174 15.82 -2.64 8.90
CA PHE A 174 14.86 -3.05 7.88
C PHE A 174 14.07 -1.88 7.26
N ALA A 175 14.08 -0.69 7.88
CA ALA A 175 13.39 0.51 7.43
C ALA A 175 14.33 1.66 7.06
N GLU A 176 15.65 1.44 7.03
CA GLU A 176 16.67 2.49 6.85
C GLU A 176 16.47 3.34 5.59
N ALA A 177 16.07 2.72 4.47
CA ALA A 177 15.79 3.42 3.22
C ALA A 177 14.32 3.86 3.06
N MET A 178 13.52 3.79 4.12
CA MET A 178 12.09 4.09 4.06
C MET A 178 11.86 5.59 4.16
N SER A 179 11.15 6.15 3.18
CA SER A 179 10.68 7.54 3.28
C SER A 179 9.47 7.65 4.22
N ILE A 180 9.33 8.80 4.89
CA ILE A 180 8.11 9.14 5.64
C ILE A 180 6.88 9.12 4.73
N TYR A 181 7.04 9.46 3.45
CA TYR A 181 5.98 9.40 2.45
C TYR A 181 5.49 7.97 2.20
N THR A 182 6.40 7.01 2.15
CA THR A 182 6.07 5.58 2.09
C THR A 182 5.31 5.16 3.34
N ALA A 183 5.75 5.63 4.51
CA ALA A 183 5.11 5.28 5.78
C ALA A 183 3.66 5.76 5.85
N LEU A 184 3.41 7.02 5.47
CA LEU A 184 2.08 7.61 5.42
C LEU A 184 1.19 6.92 4.37
N CYS A 185 1.75 6.56 3.21
CA CYS A 185 1.00 5.80 2.20
C CYS A 185 0.59 4.42 2.71
N LEU A 186 1.49 3.67 3.36
CA LEU A 186 1.19 2.36 3.92
C LEU A 186 0.16 2.47 5.05
N LEU A 187 0.27 3.47 5.92
CA LEU A 187 -0.72 3.77 6.95
C LEU A 187 -2.11 4.00 6.34
N GLY A 188 -2.19 4.84 5.31
CA GLY A 188 -3.43 5.12 4.58
C GLY A 188 -3.99 3.86 3.92
N LEU A 189 -3.15 3.09 3.22
CA LEU A 189 -3.52 1.86 2.54
C LEU A 189 -4.11 0.83 3.52
N PHE A 190 -3.41 0.52 4.62
CA PHE A 190 -3.87 -0.48 5.59
C PHE A 190 -5.12 -0.02 6.35
N SER A 191 -5.24 1.28 6.64
CA SER A 191 -6.46 1.84 7.23
C SER A 191 -7.65 1.68 6.29
N ALA A 192 -7.48 2.03 5.01
CA ALA A 192 -8.54 1.88 4.01
C ALA A 192 -8.89 0.41 3.78
N LEU A 193 -7.89 -0.48 3.72
CA LEU A 193 -8.09 -1.92 3.61
C LEU A 193 -8.87 -2.48 4.80
N LEU A 194 -8.52 -2.08 6.03
CA LEU A 194 -9.22 -2.51 7.25
C LEU A 194 -10.68 -2.07 7.24
N LEU A 195 -10.94 -0.80 6.88
CA LEU A 195 -12.30 -0.27 6.79
C LEU A 195 -13.16 -1.00 5.76
N VAL A 196 -12.57 -1.37 4.62
CA VAL A 196 -13.25 -2.19 3.61
C VAL A 196 -13.51 -3.60 4.11
N ALA A 197 -12.52 -4.22 4.77
CA ALA A 197 -12.63 -5.58 5.28
C ALA A 197 -13.70 -5.72 6.38
N LEU A 198 -13.85 -4.69 7.23
CA LEU A 198 -14.84 -4.64 8.32
C LEU A 198 -16.25 -4.21 7.87
N ALA A 199 -16.45 -3.83 6.59
CA ALA A 199 -17.74 -3.31 6.14
C ALA A 199 -18.87 -4.36 6.26
N PRO A 200 -20.03 -4.02 6.86
CA PRO A 200 -21.16 -4.94 7.01
C PRO A 200 -21.67 -5.37 5.61
N GLY A 201 -21.45 -6.64 5.29
CA GLY A 201 -21.66 -7.22 3.96
C GLY A 201 -20.56 -8.20 3.53
N THR A 202 -19.39 -8.15 4.17
CA THR A 202 -18.38 -9.23 4.14
C THR A 202 -18.66 -10.33 5.18
N SER A 203 -19.52 -10.05 6.16
CA SER A 203 -19.96 -10.99 7.20
C SER A 203 -20.78 -12.14 6.61
N LEU A 204 -20.30 -13.34 6.89
CA LEU A 204 -20.65 -14.62 6.28
C LEU A 204 -21.87 -15.31 6.89
N TYR A 205 -22.86 -14.55 7.33
CA TYR A 205 -24.15 -15.13 7.65
C TYR A 205 -25.10 -14.93 6.48
N PRO A 206 -25.43 -15.97 5.69
CA PRO A 206 -26.66 -15.89 4.93
C PRO A 206 -27.79 -15.62 5.93
N PRO A 207 -28.66 -14.62 5.71
CA PRO A 207 -29.79 -14.35 6.60
C PRO A 207 -30.74 -15.55 6.71
N ASP A 208 -30.62 -16.51 5.79
CA ASP A 208 -31.35 -17.76 5.80
C ASP A 208 -30.35 -18.91 6.00
N GLY A 209 -30.46 -19.66 7.10
CA GLY A 209 -29.67 -20.86 7.40
C GLY A 209 -29.89 -22.05 6.45
N ARG A 210 -29.98 -21.81 5.14
CA ARG A 210 -30.02 -22.86 4.13
C ARG A 210 -28.60 -23.28 3.78
N ALA A 211 -28.26 -24.50 4.18
CA ALA A 211 -27.07 -25.19 3.71
C ALA A 211 -27.05 -25.20 2.16
N PRO A 212 -25.89 -24.97 1.52
CA PRO A 212 -25.75 -25.20 0.09
C PRO A 212 -25.81 -26.71 -0.17
N ASN A 213 -26.74 -27.12 -1.05
CA ASN A 213 -26.73 -28.43 -1.68
C ASN A 213 -25.51 -28.59 -2.61
#